data_AF-A0A356W4E6-F1
#
_entry.id   AF-A0A356W4E6-F1
#
_cell.length_a   1.000
_cell.length_b   1.000
_cell.length_c   1.000
_cell.angle_alpha   90.00
_cell.angle_beta   90.00
_cell.angle_gamma   90.00
#
_symmetry.space_group_name_H-M   'P 1'
#
loop_
_entity.id
_entity.type
_entity.pdbx_description
1 polymer ?
#
loop_
_entity_poly.entity_id
_entity_poly.type
_entity_poly.pdbx_seq_one_letter_code
_entity_poly.pdbx_strand_id
1 'polypeptide(L)' 'LTAMAEFPVKREQSFLIGDKDTDIAAARAAGIAGFKFRSGNLSEFAEWTLASFEDGNRG' A
#
# COMPACT_ATOMS: atom_id res chain seq x y z
N LEU A 1 16.04 11.53 11.01
CA LEU A 1 14.84 10.94 10.38
C LEU A 1 15.35 10.08 9.22
N THR A 2 15.86 8.89 9.53
CA THR A 2 16.94 8.25 8.75
C THR A 2 16.46 7.00 7.98
N ALA A 3 15.21 6.56 8.15
CA ALA A 3 14.71 5.34 7.51
C ALA A 3 14.32 5.49 6.03
N MET A 4 14.20 6.72 5.51
CA MET A 4 13.74 6.98 4.13
C MET A 4 14.88 7.12 3.11
N ALA A 5 16.15 6.97 3.54
CA ALA A 5 17.33 7.12 2.68
C ALA A 5 17.92 5.77 2.20
N GLU A 6 17.55 4.64 2.83
CA GLU A 6 18.24 3.36 2.63
C GLU A 6 17.62 2.46 1.56
N PHE A 7 16.42 2.76 1.06
CA PHE A 7 15.77 1.94 0.02
C PHE A 7 15.28 2.84 -1.13
N PRO A 8 15.84 2.73 -2.35
CA PRO A 8 15.25 3.29 -3.55
C PRO A 8 14.00 2.49 -3.94
N VAL A 9 13.01 2.45 -3.05
CA VAL A 9 11.68 1.95 -3.36
C VAL A 9 11.03 2.93 -4.32
N LYS A 10 10.77 2.47 -5.54
CA LYS A 10 9.95 3.20 -6.51
C LYS A 10 8.55 3.33 -5.91
N ARG A 11 8.25 4.51 -5.36
CA ARG A 11 6.95 4.85 -4.77
C ARG A 11 5.80 4.55 -5.74
N GLU A 12 6.05 4.75 -7.03
CA GLU A 12 5.11 4.46 -8.12
C GLU A 12 4.75 2.98 -8.29
N GLN A 13 5.57 2.07 -7.74
CA GLN A 13 5.39 0.62 -7.74
C GLN A 13 5.16 0.05 -6.33
N SER A 14 4.95 0.92 -5.34
CA SER A 14 4.75 0.54 -3.94
C SER A 14 3.31 0.83 -3.54
N PHE A 15 2.73 -0.04 -2.71
CA PHE A 15 1.43 0.17 -2.10
C PHE A 15 1.49 -0.24 -0.62
N LEU A 16 0.57 0.31 0.16
CA LEU A 16 0.41 0.02 1.58
C LEU A 16 -0.92 -0.68 1.82
N ILE A 17 -0.89 -1.78 2.56
CA ILE A 17 -2.08 -2.43 3.11
C ILE A 17 -2.12 -2.14 4.60
N GLY A 18 -3.23 -1.56 5.07
CA GLY A 18 -3.41 -1.22 6.48
C GLY A 18 -4.85 -1.45 6.94
N ASP A 19 -5.04 -1.70 8.23
CA ASP A 19 -6.36 -1.91 8.83
C ASP A 19 -7.03 -0.57 9.21
N LYS A 20 -6.22 0.43 9.53
CA LYS A 20 -6.71 1.70 10.08
C LYS A 20 -6.77 2.78 9.00
N ASP A 21 -7.69 3.72 9.18
CA ASP A 21 -7.75 4.92 8.34
C ASP A 21 -6.47 5.77 8.42
N THR A 22 -5.75 5.69 9.55
CA THR A 22 -4.44 6.35 9.72
C THR A 22 -3.38 5.78 8.78
N ASP A 23 -3.43 4.49 8.46
CA ASP A 23 -2.48 3.85 7.56
C ASP A 23 -2.71 4.34 6.12
N ILE A 24 -3.97 4.49 5.72
CA ILE A 24 -4.35 5.03 4.40
C ILE A 24 -3.96 6.51 4.28
N ALA A 25 -4.12 7.29 5.34
CA ALA A 25 -3.66 8.68 5.38
C ALA A 25 -2.13 8.76 5.23
N ALA A 26 -1.38 7.85 5.86
CA ALA A 26 0.07 7.77 5.71
C ALA A 26 0.48 7.36 4.29
N ALA A 27 -0.20 6.38 3.69
CA ALA A 27 0.01 5.96 2.31
C ALA A 27 -0.17 7.12 1.32
N ARG A 28 -1.27 7.87 1.48
CA ARG A 28 -1.54 9.07 0.69
C ARG A 28 -0.47 10.15 0.90
N ALA A 29 -0.05 10.39 2.15
CA ALA A 29 1.00 11.36 2.45
C ALA A 29 2.37 10.96 1.86
N ALA A 30 2.63 9.65 1.74
CA ALA A 30 3.83 9.10 1.11
C ALA A 30 3.73 9.01 -0.42
N GLY A 31 2.57 9.32 -1.02
CA GLY A 31 2.34 9.27 -2.46
C GLY A 31 2.29 7.85 -3.03
N ILE A 32 1.89 6.87 -2.22
CA ILE A 32 1.76 5.46 -2.60
C ILE A 32 0.29 5.03 -2.52
N ALA A 33 -0.09 3.97 -3.24
CA ALA A 33 -1.44 3.42 -3.19
C ALA A 33 -1.74 2.88 -1.78
N GLY A 34 -2.98 3.04 -1.31
CA GLY A 34 -3.39 2.65 0.05
C GLY A 34 -4.63 1.79 0.04
N PHE A 35 -4.53 0.55 0.53
CA PHE A 35 -5.61 -0.42 0.56
C PHE A 35 -6.02 -0.74 2.00
N LYS A 36 -7.30 -0.51 2.32
CA LYS A 36 -7.83 -0.76 3.66
C LYS A 36 -8.28 -2.21 3.81
N PHE A 37 -7.54 -2.97 4.59
CA PHE A 37 -7.88 -4.33 4.96
C PHE A 37 -8.85 -4.33 6.15
N ARG A 38 -10.09 -4.78 5.97
CA ARG A 38 -11.11 -4.72 7.03
C ARG A 38 -11.18 -5.99 7.88
N SER A 39 -11.08 -7.15 7.26
CA SER A 39 -11.13 -8.47 7.91
C SER A 39 -10.95 -9.57 6.86
N GLY A 40 -10.66 -10.79 7.29
CA GLY A 40 -10.52 -11.96 6.43
C GLY A 40 -9.08 -12.48 6.34
N ASN A 41 -8.72 -13.04 5.19
CA ASN A 41 -7.38 -13.56 4.94
C ASN A 41 -6.48 -12.49 4.31
N LEU A 42 -5.39 -12.14 5.01
CA LEU A 42 -4.44 -11.13 4.53
C LEU A 42 -3.69 -11.58 3.27
N SER A 43 -3.42 -12.89 3.12
CA SER A 43 -2.75 -13.43 1.93
C SER A 43 -3.60 -13.23 0.68
N GLU A 44 -4.88 -13.65 0.73
CA GLU A 44 -5.80 -13.48 -0.40
C GLU A 44 -6.01 -12.01 -0.74
N PHE A 45 -6.07 -11.15 0.28
CA PHE A 45 -6.19 -9.71 0.07
C PHE A 45 -4.93 -9.11 -0.56
N ALA A 46 -3.74 -9.57 -0.17
CA ALA A 46 -2.48 -9.11 -0.75
C ALA A 46 -2.36 -9.54 -2.22
N GLU A 47 -2.76 -10.76 -2.56
CA GLU A 47 -2.79 -11.25 -3.94
C GLU A 47 -3.76 -10.43 -4.80
N TRP A 48 -4.99 -10.19 -4.31
CA TRP A 48 -5.97 -9.34 -5.00
C TRP A 48 -5.48 -7.90 -5.17
N THR A 49 -4.82 -7.36 -4.14
CA THR A 49 -4.27 -6.00 -4.16
C THR A 49 -3.14 -5.88 -5.17
N LEU A 50 -2.24 -6.87 -5.23
CA LEU A 50 -1.15 -6.90 -6.20
C LEU A 50 -1.69 -6.99 -7.63
N ALA A 51 -2.63 -7.89 -7.90
CA ALA A 51 -3.27 -8.02 -9.21
C ALA A 51 -4.00 -6.74 -9.63
N SER A 52 -4.73 -6.10 -8.70
CA SER A 52 -5.42 -4.82 -8.97
C SER A 52 -4.42 -3.70 -9.26
N PHE A 53 -3.30 -3.66 -8.53
CA PHE A 53 -2.26 -2.66 -8.71
C PHE A 53 -1.56 -2.80 -10.08
N GLU A 54 -1.32 -4.02 -10.54
CA GLU A 54 -0.76 -4.31 -11.87
C GLU A 54 -1.70 -3.88 -13.01
N ASP A 55 -3.02 -3.98 -12.80
CA ASP A 55 -4.05 -3.48 -13.73
C ASP A 55 -4.15 -1.93 -13.76
N GLY A 56 -3.40 -1.25 -12.89
CA GLY A 56 -3.37 0.21 -12.79
C GLY A 56 -4.37 0.80 -11.80
N ASN A 57 -5.08 -0.03 -11.04
CA ASN A 57 -5.97 0.41 -9.98
C ASN A 57 -5.15 0.84 -8.75
N ARG A 58 -5.19 2.12 -8.40
CA ARG A 58 -4.37 2.72 -7.34
C ARG A 58 -5.07 2.91 -5.99
N GLY A 59 -6.31 2.41 -5.85
CA GLY A 59 -7.07 2.49 -4.60
C GLY A 59 -7.70 3.86 -4.36
#